data_AF-A0AAE4I0B6-F1
#
_entry.id   AF-A0AAE4I0B6-F1
#
_cell.length_a   1.000
_cell.length_b   1.000
_cell.length_c   1.000
_cell.angle_alpha   90.00
_cell.angle_beta   90.00
_cell.angle_gamma   90.00
#
_symmetry.space_group_name_H-M   'P 1'
#
loop_
_entity.id
_entity.type
_entity.pdbx_description
1 polymer ?
#
loop_
_entity_poly.entity_id
_entity_poly.type
_entity_poly.pdbx_seq_one_letter_code
_entity_poly.pdbx_strand_id
1 'polypeptide(L)'
;MKNKNYLLALLLLFFLGLFYGSFISKNALKDTRMQYATTLIENKSGKEVTFYVQRYDDKTFQVTNSQGMVYISKLDKALADENTLTIELPGHIGKFSLQGSILPWGQANLSLIRSDLYSQKENSSENQQVAQIHNLKESNLSSEDTGKSLKTLKLNLTKQNIESIISDFGKWLFFSHFAQDAVLVREPFDQYRLPSLENNQALEVTTKNYNILTRIIGNQESQIEDIKAEKAYNLTLLGNNLASSSIDDFQSSASFRLYHLPTKVHKYYANTGSEAGELLGNSQNYQNYYQTTVDSKKASYQIILGTNGTVYLQDKFQPNTSSELPKFKEAPQDMQDAYHKLLEKFSSEKEQ
;
A
#
# COMPACT_ATOMS: atom_id res chain seq x y z
N MET A 1 45.60 36.11 38.83
CA MET A 1 45.81 34.78 38.20
C MET A 1 44.71 33.74 38.51
N LYS A 2 43.85 33.90 39.53
CA LYS A 2 42.78 32.92 39.86
C LYS A 2 41.62 32.79 38.84
N ASN A 3 41.34 33.81 38.02
CA ASN A 3 40.24 33.77 37.05
C ASN A 3 40.53 33.00 35.75
N LYS A 4 41.80 32.88 35.32
CA LYS A 4 42.13 32.18 34.07
C LYS A 4 41.83 30.68 34.16
N ASN A 5 42.11 30.07 35.30
CA ASN A 5 41.86 28.64 35.53
C ASN A 5 40.36 28.34 35.64
N TYR A 6 39.58 29.27 36.19
CA TYR A 6 38.12 29.15 36.26
C TYR A 6 37.47 29.28 34.89
N LEU A 7 37.95 30.23 34.07
CA LEU A 7 37.48 30.44 32.70
C LEU A 7 37.86 29.27 31.79
N LEU A 8 39.06 28.70 31.97
CA LEU A 8 39.50 27.48 31.28
C LEU A 8 38.63 26.27 31.67
N ALA A 9 38.32 26.11 32.96
CA ALA A 9 37.45 25.03 33.44
C ALA A 9 36.01 25.18 32.93
N LEU A 10 35.47 26.40 32.86
CA LEU A 10 34.14 26.68 32.31
C LEU A 10 34.09 26.40 30.80
N LEU A 11 35.14 26.74 30.06
CA LEU A 11 35.28 26.41 28.64
C LEU A 11 35.38 24.90 28.42
N LEU A 12 36.11 24.20 29.28
CA LEU A 12 36.25 22.74 29.21
C LEU A 12 34.93 22.03 29.54
N LEU A 13 34.18 22.51 30.54
CA LEU A 13 32.81 22.07 30.83
C LEU A 13 31.83 22.38 29.69
N PHE A 14 31.96 23.55 29.06
CA PHE A 14 31.17 23.94 27.91
C PHE A 14 31.44 23.02 26.71
N PHE A 15 32.71 22.74 26.41
CA PHE A 15 33.08 21.79 25.35
C PHE A 15 32.65 20.36 25.69
N LEU A 16 32.79 19.90 26.93
CA LEU A 16 32.25 18.61 27.37
C LEU A 16 30.72 18.55 27.18
N GLY A 17 30.01 19.63 27.49
CA GLY A 17 28.57 19.78 27.23
C GLY A 17 28.22 19.77 25.74
N LEU A 18 29.03 20.40 24.89
CA LEU A 18 28.86 20.34 23.43
C LEU A 18 29.13 18.93 22.88
N PHE A 19 30.19 18.27 23.33
CA PHE A 19 30.51 16.89 22.94
C PHE A 19 29.41 15.92 23.37
N TYR A 20 28.96 16.01 24.63
CA TYR A 20 27.88 15.19 25.17
C TYR A 20 26.54 15.49 24.47
N GLY A 21 26.27 16.77 24.18
CA GLY A 21 25.11 17.22 23.42
C GLY A 21 25.06 16.69 21.98
N SER A 22 26.16 16.76 21.25
CA SER A 22 26.24 16.20 19.90
C SER A 22 26.10 14.68 19.91
N PHE A 23 26.56 14.01 20.96
CA PHE A 23 26.39 12.56 21.13
C PHE A 23 24.91 12.20 21.37
N ILE A 24 24.17 13.00 22.14
CA ILE A 24 22.74 12.83 22.36
C ILE A 24 21.96 13.06 21.04
N SER A 25 22.25 14.13 20.29
CA SER A 25 21.52 14.39 19.04
C SER A 25 21.76 13.31 17.97
N LYS A 26 22.99 12.81 17.86
CA LYS A 26 23.36 11.68 17.00
C LYS A 26 22.64 10.37 17.35
N ASN A 27 22.29 10.18 18.62
CA ASN A 27 21.55 9.01 19.08
C ASN A 27 20.03 9.21 19.08
N ALA A 28 19.53 10.45 19.10
CA ALA A 28 18.11 10.74 19.05
C ALA A 28 17.46 10.19 17.77
N LEU A 29 18.12 10.36 16.62
CA LEU A 29 17.69 9.79 15.34
C LEU A 29 17.70 8.24 15.31
N LYS A 30 18.32 7.60 16.31
CA LYS A 30 18.37 6.15 16.48
C LYS A 30 17.35 5.62 17.48
N ASP A 31 16.69 6.49 18.26
CA ASP A 31 15.69 6.06 19.23
C ASP A 31 14.36 5.74 18.53
N THR A 32 13.94 4.48 18.63
CA THR A 32 12.67 3.98 18.09
C THR A 32 11.45 4.48 18.87
N ARG A 33 11.66 5.10 20.04
CA ARG A 33 10.60 5.72 20.86
C ARG A 33 10.37 7.19 20.54
N MET A 34 11.13 7.75 19.61
CA MET A 34 10.94 9.11 19.13
C MET A 34 10.08 9.12 17.88
N GLN A 35 9.02 9.93 17.91
CA GLN A 35 8.18 10.25 16.77
C GLN A 35 8.42 11.70 16.36
N TYR A 36 8.62 11.92 15.07
CA TYR A 36 8.89 13.21 14.44
C TYR A 36 7.69 13.56 13.59
N ALA A 37 7.08 14.72 13.81
CA ALA A 37 5.90 15.18 13.08
C ALA A 37 6.24 16.40 12.23
N THR A 38 5.58 16.54 11.08
CA THR A 38 5.61 17.77 10.29
C THR A 38 4.25 17.97 9.61
N THR A 39 3.66 19.15 9.74
CA THR A 39 2.44 19.50 9.00
C THR A 39 2.78 20.02 7.61
N LEU A 40 2.07 19.50 6.61
CA LEU A 40 2.15 19.91 5.22
C LEU A 40 0.79 20.44 4.74
N ILE A 41 0.78 21.17 3.63
CA ILE A 41 -0.43 21.67 2.97
C ILE A 41 -0.62 20.88 1.69
N GLU A 42 -1.78 20.23 1.53
CA GLU A 42 -2.12 19.53 0.28
C GLU A 42 -2.37 20.52 -0.85
N ASN A 43 -1.59 20.42 -1.93
CA ASN A 43 -1.58 21.38 -3.03
C ASN A 43 -2.94 21.54 -3.73
N LYS A 44 -3.74 20.46 -3.78
CA LYS A 44 -5.04 20.46 -4.46
C LYS A 44 -6.16 21.06 -3.62
N SER A 45 -6.18 20.78 -2.32
CA SER A 45 -7.31 21.11 -1.44
C SER A 45 -7.03 22.26 -0.48
N GLY A 46 -5.75 22.60 -0.27
CA GLY A 46 -5.30 23.55 0.75
C GLY A 46 -5.43 23.02 2.18
N LYS A 47 -5.80 21.76 2.39
CA LYS A 47 -5.94 21.16 3.72
C LYS A 47 -4.59 20.85 4.34
N GLU A 48 -4.52 21.01 5.66
CA GLU A 48 -3.35 20.62 6.43
C GLU A 48 -3.36 19.11 6.70
N VAL A 49 -2.21 18.47 6.46
CA VAL A 49 -1.98 17.04 6.70
C VAL A 49 -0.69 16.88 7.48
N THR A 50 -0.76 16.30 8.67
CA THR A 50 0.42 16.06 9.52
C THR A 50 1.00 14.69 9.23
N PHE A 51 2.30 14.63 8.94
CA PHE A 51 3.05 13.39 8.77
C PHE A 51 3.86 13.10 10.03
N TYR A 52 3.75 11.88 10.53
CA TYR A 52 4.41 11.32 11.69
C TYR A 52 5.40 10.26 11.23
N VAL A 53 6.68 10.49 11.44
CA VAL A 53 7.78 9.58 11.14
C VAL A 53 8.26 8.97 12.45
N GLN A 54 8.30 7.65 12.51
CA GLN A 54 8.88 6.92 13.62
C GLN A 54 9.85 5.87 13.08
N ARG A 55 11.01 5.76 13.72
CA ARG A 55 11.94 4.69 13.41
C ARG A 55 11.37 3.36 13.93
N TYR A 56 11.21 2.40 13.04
CA TYR A 56 10.72 1.08 13.40
C TYR A 56 11.87 0.16 13.83
N ASP A 57 12.94 0.09 13.04
CA ASP A 57 14.16 -0.66 13.32
C ASP A 57 15.44 0.09 12.88
N ASP A 58 16.58 -0.58 12.84
CA ASP A 58 17.84 0.03 12.44
C ASP A 58 17.87 0.51 10.97
N LYS A 59 16.94 0.06 10.13
CA LYS A 59 16.95 0.28 8.68
C LYS A 59 15.64 0.84 8.14
N THR A 60 14.58 0.98 8.93
CA THR A 60 13.25 1.31 8.44
C THR A 60 12.51 2.34 9.29
N PHE A 61 11.72 3.16 8.59
CA PHE A 61 10.87 4.20 9.14
C PHE A 61 9.43 3.91 8.79
N GLN A 62 8.56 3.97 9.78
CA GLN A 62 7.12 4.09 9.57
C GLN A 62 6.78 5.57 9.43
N VAL A 63 6.01 5.90 8.40
CA VAL A 63 5.48 7.24 8.19
C VAL A 63 3.96 7.14 8.17
N THR A 64 3.30 7.69 9.16
CA THR A 64 1.84 7.78 9.22
C THR A 64 1.42 9.21 8.89
N ASN A 65 0.32 9.46 8.20
CA ASN A 65 -0.24 10.81 8.11
C ASN A 65 -1.51 10.96 8.95
N SER A 66 -1.97 12.19 9.17
CA SER A 66 -3.17 12.52 9.96
C SER A 66 -4.47 12.05 9.29
N GLN A 67 -4.40 11.53 8.07
CA GLN A 67 -5.50 10.88 7.36
C GLN A 67 -5.50 9.36 7.58
N GLY A 68 -4.55 8.82 8.36
CA GLY A 68 -4.45 7.40 8.68
C GLY A 68 -3.65 6.57 7.67
N MET A 69 -3.08 7.19 6.64
CA MET A 69 -2.21 6.50 5.68
C MET A 69 -0.89 6.15 6.35
N VAL A 70 -0.45 4.89 6.21
CA VAL A 70 0.83 4.41 6.75
C VAL A 70 1.71 3.93 5.61
N TYR A 71 2.91 4.51 5.55
CA TYR A 71 3.98 4.16 4.64
C TYR A 71 5.15 3.59 5.42
N ILE A 72 5.98 2.80 4.75
CA ILE A 72 7.22 2.35 5.35
C ILE A 72 8.36 2.58 4.37
N SER A 73 9.34 3.37 4.81
CA SER A 73 10.53 3.68 4.03
C SER A 73 11.72 2.90 4.57
N LYS A 74 12.54 2.36 3.68
CA LYS A 74 13.89 1.91 4.05
C LYS A 74 14.82 3.12 4.12
N LEU A 75 15.81 3.06 4.98
CA LEU A 75 16.89 4.02 5.03
C LEU A 75 17.77 3.84 3.80
N ASP A 76 17.87 4.87 2.97
CA ASP A 76 18.81 4.88 1.86
C ASP A 76 20.23 5.15 2.39
N LYS A 77 21.06 4.12 2.45
CA LYS A 77 22.45 4.21 2.91
C LYS A 77 23.32 5.11 2.02
N ALA A 78 22.95 5.34 0.75
CA ALA A 78 23.70 6.21 -0.14
C ALA A 78 23.46 7.71 0.15
N LEU A 79 22.38 8.03 0.86
CA LEU A 79 21.95 9.39 1.21
C LEU A 79 21.92 9.65 2.72
N ALA A 80 22.27 8.66 3.55
CA ALA A 80 22.35 8.78 4.99
C ALA A 80 23.71 9.34 5.39
N ASP A 81 23.74 10.59 5.81
CA ASP A 81 24.85 11.18 6.56
C ASP A 81 24.62 10.92 8.07
N GLU A 82 25.66 10.97 8.91
CA GLU A 82 25.58 10.65 10.34
C GLU A 82 24.47 11.43 11.09
N ASN A 83 24.06 12.58 10.56
CA ASN A 83 23.10 13.49 11.18
C ASN A 83 21.86 13.81 10.33
N THR A 84 21.71 13.21 9.14
CA THR A 84 20.56 13.45 8.26
C THR A 84 20.08 12.15 7.64
N LEU A 85 18.79 11.87 7.78
CA LEU A 85 18.14 10.68 7.27
C LEU A 85 17.13 11.07 6.21
N THR A 86 17.22 10.44 5.05
CA THR A 86 16.26 10.64 3.96
C THR A 86 15.21 9.55 3.97
N ILE A 87 13.95 9.95 3.90
CA ILE A 87 12.78 9.07 3.95
C ILE A 87 11.97 9.32 2.68
N GLU A 88 11.78 8.31 1.85
CA GLU A 88 11.12 8.45 0.55
C GLU A 88 9.83 7.62 0.52
N LEU A 89 8.73 8.29 0.26
CA LEU A 89 7.42 7.69 0.08
C LEU A 89 7.20 7.29 -1.39
N PRO A 90 6.37 6.27 -1.65
CA PRO A 90 6.11 5.82 -3.02
C PRO A 90 5.45 6.90 -3.89
N GLY A 91 5.57 6.77 -5.21
CA GLY A 91 4.77 7.54 -6.17
C GLY A 91 4.95 9.07 -6.10
N HIS A 92 6.12 9.57 -5.71
CA HIS A 92 6.40 11.00 -5.53
C HIS A 92 5.48 11.69 -4.49
N ILE A 93 4.85 10.91 -3.61
CA ILE A 93 3.97 11.41 -2.54
C ILE A 93 4.77 12.34 -1.61
N GLY A 94 6.02 12.00 -1.29
CA GLY A 94 6.84 12.85 -0.46
C GLY A 94 8.22 12.25 -0.21
N LYS A 95 9.23 13.10 -0.30
CA LYS A 95 10.60 12.82 0.12
C LYS A 95 10.90 13.75 1.28
N PHE A 96 11.22 13.18 2.43
CA PHE A 96 11.46 13.90 3.68
C PHE A 96 12.93 13.84 4.08
N SER A 97 13.39 14.91 4.71
CA SER A 97 14.66 15.00 5.42
C SER A 97 14.38 15.05 6.91
N LEU A 98 14.92 14.09 7.65
CA LEU A 98 14.96 14.11 9.10
C LEU A 98 16.38 14.45 9.54
N GLN A 99 16.57 15.69 10.00
CA GLN A 99 17.88 16.24 10.34
C GLN A 99 18.02 16.40 11.86
N GLY A 100 19.09 15.85 12.43
CA GLY A 100 19.41 16.01 13.84
C GLY A 100 19.89 17.43 14.16
N SER A 101 19.61 17.90 15.37
CA SER A 101 20.07 19.23 15.80
C SER A 101 21.59 19.28 15.99
N ILE A 102 22.17 20.40 15.59
CA ILE A 102 23.59 20.75 15.86
C ILE A 102 23.77 21.21 17.32
N LEU A 103 22.70 21.75 17.93
CA LEU A 103 22.71 22.21 19.31
C LEU A 103 22.35 21.09 20.29
N PRO A 104 23.01 21.02 21.48
CA PRO A 104 22.74 20.02 22.52
C PRO A 104 21.29 19.95 23.01
N TRP A 105 20.59 21.08 22.98
CA TRP A 105 19.22 21.24 23.44
C TRP A 105 18.23 21.36 22.28
N GLY A 106 18.71 21.33 21.04
CA GLY A 106 17.85 21.46 19.87
C GLY A 106 17.22 20.14 19.49
N GLN A 107 16.05 20.24 18.88
CA GLN A 107 15.24 19.12 18.44
C GLN A 107 15.55 18.77 16.98
N ALA A 108 15.41 17.49 16.60
CA ALA A 108 15.51 17.12 15.20
C ALA A 108 14.40 17.78 14.39
N ASN A 109 14.66 18.07 13.12
CA ASN A 109 13.72 18.71 12.23
C ASN A 109 13.31 17.74 11.11
N LEU A 110 12.01 17.56 10.93
CA LEU A 110 11.42 16.84 9.82
C LEU A 110 10.89 17.85 8.80
N SER A 111 11.46 17.81 7.59
CA SER A 111 11.11 18.71 6.49
C SER A 111 10.87 17.96 5.19
N LEU A 112 10.01 18.52 4.36
CA LEU A 112 9.74 18.04 3.02
C LEU A 112 10.82 18.54 2.04
N ILE A 113 11.52 17.60 1.38
CA ILE A 113 12.47 17.88 0.31
C ILE A 113 11.72 18.08 -1.01
N ARG A 114 10.81 17.16 -1.33
CA ARG A 114 10.04 17.17 -2.59
C ARG A 114 8.73 16.40 -2.44
N SER A 115 7.67 16.91 -3.05
CA SER A 115 6.41 16.20 -3.25
C SER A 115 5.69 16.80 -4.45
N ASP A 116 4.93 15.97 -5.17
CA ASP A 116 4.00 16.47 -6.19
C ASP A 116 2.63 16.85 -5.57
N LEU A 117 2.34 16.38 -4.35
CA LEU A 117 1.04 16.48 -3.69
C LEU A 117 0.99 17.50 -2.55
N TYR A 118 2.12 17.76 -1.90
CA TYR A 118 2.18 18.56 -0.68
C TYR A 118 3.23 19.67 -0.75
N SER A 119 2.98 20.74 0.01
CA SER A 119 3.91 21.84 0.27
C SER A 119 4.22 21.93 1.77
N GLN A 120 5.44 22.34 2.12
CA GLN A 120 5.85 22.47 3.52
C GLN A 120 5.12 23.65 4.19
N LYS A 121 4.52 23.42 5.37
CA LYS A 121 4.10 24.51 6.26
C LYS A 121 5.31 24.98 7.07
N GLU A 122 5.51 26.29 7.17
CA GLU A 122 6.64 26.83 7.92
C GLU A 122 6.54 26.49 9.41
N ASN A 123 7.68 26.13 10.01
CA ASN A 123 7.83 25.88 11.45
C ASN A 123 6.87 24.83 12.05
N SER A 124 6.48 23.82 11.26
CA SER A 124 5.54 22.78 11.67
C SER A 124 6.17 21.50 12.21
N SER A 125 7.50 21.46 12.34
CA SER A 125 8.20 20.26 12.79
C SER A 125 8.13 20.15 14.31
N GLU A 126 7.65 19.01 14.80
CA GLU A 126 7.46 18.74 16.22
C GLU A 126 7.98 17.35 16.57
N ASN A 127 8.46 17.15 17.80
CA ASN A 127 8.98 15.86 18.26
C ASN A 127 8.29 15.44 19.54
N GLN A 128 7.92 14.16 19.62
CA GLN A 128 7.29 13.60 20.80
C GLN A 128 7.86 12.22 21.13
N GLN A 129 8.05 11.98 22.43
CA GLN A 129 8.36 10.65 22.93
C GLN A 129 7.07 9.84 23.06
N VAL A 130 7.01 8.66 22.45
CA VAL A 130 5.83 7.80 22.48
C VAL A 130 5.97 6.72 23.56
N ALA A 131 4.91 6.54 24.36
CA ALA A 131 4.86 5.58 25.47
C ALA A 131 4.78 4.12 25.02
N GLN A 132 4.31 3.87 23.79
CA GLN A 132 4.27 2.54 23.17
C GLN A 132 4.98 2.61 21.81
N ILE A 133 5.97 1.74 21.63
CA ILE A 133 6.48 1.43 20.29
C ILE A 133 5.37 0.61 19.61
N HIS A 134 4.90 1.03 18.44
CA HIS A 134 4.01 0.19 17.64
C HIS A 134 4.77 -1.09 17.24
N ASN A 135 4.68 -2.12 18.08
CA ASN A 135 5.32 -3.41 17.87
C ASN A 135 4.59 -4.13 16.73
N LEU A 136 5.06 -3.95 15.49
CA LEU A 136 4.83 -4.96 14.46
C LEU A 136 5.57 -6.22 14.92
N LYS A 137 4.86 -7.32 15.21
CA LYS A 137 5.50 -8.61 15.53
C LYS A 137 6.43 -9.03 14.38
N GLU A 138 7.59 -9.61 14.70
CA GLU A 138 8.63 -10.08 13.76
C GLU A 138 8.09 -11.02 12.66
N SER A 139 6.94 -11.66 12.86
CA SER A 139 6.21 -12.43 11.86
C SER A 139 5.68 -11.62 10.66
N ASN A 140 6.00 -10.31 10.58
CA ASN A 140 5.54 -9.38 9.55
C ASN A 140 6.67 -8.88 8.64
N LEU A 141 7.90 -9.39 8.79
CA LEU A 141 9.06 -8.97 8.01
C LEU A 141 9.76 -10.20 7.41
N SER A 142 9.65 -10.37 6.09
CA SER A 142 10.60 -11.20 5.34
C SER A 142 11.80 -10.33 4.96
N SER A 143 12.98 -10.79 5.37
CA SER A 143 14.26 -10.19 5.05
C SER A 143 14.76 -10.83 3.77
N GLU A 144 14.56 -10.21 2.61
CA GLU A 144 15.54 -10.38 1.54
C GLU A 144 15.53 -9.25 0.52
N ASP A 145 16.72 -9.08 -0.04
CA ASP A 145 17.25 -7.91 -0.70
C ASP A 145 16.86 -7.91 -2.18
N THR A 146 15.84 -7.15 -2.53
CA THR A 146 15.73 -6.58 -3.88
C THR A 146 15.33 -5.12 -3.75
N GLY A 147 16.23 -4.25 -4.22
CA GLY A 147 16.05 -2.80 -4.23
C GLY A 147 14.83 -2.40 -5.07
N LYS A 148 13.69 -2.23 -4.40
CA LYS A 148 12.48 -1.43 -4.71
C LYS A 148 11.36 -1.91 -3.78
N SER A 149 11.48 -1.60 -2.48
CA SER A 149 10.60 -2.18 -1.46
C SER A 149 9.26 -1.45 -1.37
N LEU A 150 8.21 -2.07 -1.91
CA LEU A 150 6.83 -1.85 -1.47
C LEU A 150 6.70 -2.25 0.01
N LYS A 151 5.86 -1.55 0.79
CA LYS A 151 5.27 -2.14 2.01
C LYS A 151 3.76 -2.05 1.93
N THR A 152 3.16 -3.21 2.16
CA THR A 152 1.75 -3.53 2.20
C THR A 152 1.04 -2.77 3.32
N LEU A 153 -0.16 -2.24 3.08
CA LEU A 153 -1.02 -1.68 4.11
C LEU A 153 -1.52 -2.82 5.00
N LYS A 154 -0.97 -2.95 6.21
CA LYS A 154 -1.70 -3.63 7.30
C LYS A 154 -2.68 -2.64 7.92
N LEU A 155 -3.70 -2.26 7.16
CA LEU A 155 -4.89 -1.69 7.76
C LEU A 155 -5.51 -2.81 8.61
N ASN A 156 -5.71 -2.58 9.90
CA ASN A 156 -6.44 -3.51 10.76
C ASN A 156 -7.93 -3.47 10.39
N LEU A 157 -8.26 -3.90 9.17
CA LEU A 157 -9.61 -4.01 8.66
C LEU A 157 -10.16 -5.37 9.08
N THR A 158 -11.37 -5.35 9.63
CA THR A 158 -12.13 -6.58 9.83
C THR A 158 -12.53 -7.17 8.47
N LYS A 159 -12.87 -8.47 8.42
CA LYS A 159 -13.43 -9.09 7.21
C LYS A 159 -14.66 -8.30 6.70
N GLN A 160 -15.49 -7.78 7.62
CA GLN A 160 -16.65 -6.95 7.29
C GLN A 160 -16.26 -5.61 6.65
N ASN A 161 -15.22 -4.93 7.15
CA ASN A 161 -14.76 -3.67 6.58
C ASN A 161 -14.17 -3.89 5.19
N ILE A 162 -13.41 -4.96 5.01
CA ILE A 162 -12.87 -5.36 3.70
C ILE A 162 -14.01 -5.60 2.70
N GLU A 163 -15.02 -6.38 3.08
CA GLU A 163 -16.19 -6.62 2.24
C GLU A 163 -16.95 -5.33 1.90
N SER A 164 -17.06 -4.41 2.86
CA SER A 164 -17.70 -3.12 2.66
C SER A 164 -16.91 -2.24 1.68
N ILE A 165 -15.57 -2.21 1.80
CA ILE A 165 -14.69 -1.52 0.86
C ILE A 165 -14.85 -2.07 -0.57
N ILE A 166 -14.78 -3.40 -0.73
CA ILE A 166 -14.91 -4.03 -2.05
C ILE A 166 -16.30 -3.73 -2.64
N SER A 167 -17.36 -3.87 -1.85
CA SER A 167 -18.73 -3.60 -2.27
C SER A 167 -18.93 -2.14 -2.70
N ASP A 168 -18.48 -1.19 -1.87
CA ASP A 168 -18.65 0.24 -2.14
C ASP A 168 -17.75 0.72 -3.29
N PHE A 169 -16.56 0.13 -3.47
CA PHE A 169 -15.73 0.38 -4.66
C PHE A 169 -16.45 -0.09 -5.93
N GLY A 170 -17.04 -1.29 -5.92
CA GLY A 170 -17.83 -1.80 -7.04
C GLY A 170 -19.02 -0.90 -7.39
N LYS A 171 -19.74 -0.39 -6.38
CA LYS A 171 -20.83 0.58 -6.60
C LYS A 171 -20.30 1.89 -7.20
N TRP A 172 -19.20 2.43 -6.65
CA TRP A 172 -18.58 3.65 -7.18
C TRP A 172 -18.18 3.45 -8.65
N LEU A 173 -17.53 2.32 -8.96
CA LEU A 173 -17.10 2.00 -10.32
C LEU A 173 -18.29 1.88 -11.27
N PHE A 174 -19.39 1.27 -10.83
CA PHE A 174 -20.63 1.17 -11.60
C PHE A 174 -21.23 2.54 -11.97
N PHE A 175 -21.24 3.51 -11.04
CA PHE A 175 -21.74 4.86 -11.31
C PHE A 175 -20.71 5.80 -11.94
N SER A 176 -19.46 5.36 -12.08
CA SER A 176 -18.40 6.14 -12.70
C SER A 176 -18.53 6.19 -14.22
N HIS A 177 -17.81 7.13 -14.85
CA HIS A 177 -17.75 7.23 -16.29
C HIS A 177 -17.09 6.00 -16.96
N PHE A 178 -16.37 5.15 -16.20
CA PHE A 178 -15.75 3.94 -16.73
C PHE A 178 -16.78 2.87 -17.11
N ALA A 179 -17.91 2.80 -16.39
CA ALA A 179 -18.91 1.75 -16.54
C ALA A 179 -20.18 2.21 -17.27
N GLN A 180 -20.15 3.38 -17.93
CA GLN A 180 -21.26 3.86 -18.72
C GLN A 180 -21.61 2.85 -19.82
N ASP A 181 -22.86 2.37 -19.84
CA ASP A 181 -23.33 1.34 -20.78
C ASP A 181 -22.52 0.02 -20.73
N ALA A 182 -21.88 -0.26 -19.59
CA ALA A 182 -21.06 -1.44 -19.37
C ALA A 182 -21.72 -2.45 -18.42
N VAL A 183 -21.30 -3.71 -18.58
CA VAL A 183 -21.47 -4.75 -17.58
C VAL A 183 -20.27 -4.71 -16.65
N LEU A 184 -20.55 -4.55 -15.35
CA LEU A 184 -19.58 -4.68 -14.26
C LEU A 184 -19.82 -5.99 -13.53
N VAL A 185 -18.76 -6.72 -13.23
CA VAL A 185 -18.83 -7.98 -12.48
C VAL A 185 -17.80 -7.97 -11.37
N ARG A 186 -18.21 -8.26 -10.14
CA ARG A 186 -17.33 -8.55 -9.01
C ARG A 186 -17.09 -10.05 -8.92
N GLU A 187 -15.83 -10.46 -8.73
CA GLU A 187 -15.47 -11.87 -8.67
C GLU A 187 -14.14 -12.13 -7.93
N PRO A 188 -13.90 -13.37 -7.48
CA PRO A 188 -12.54 -13.87 -7.31
C PRO A 188 -11.76 -13.78 -8.62
N PHE A 189 -10.47 -13.45 -8.53
CA PHE A 189 -9.63 -13.29 -9.70
C PHE A 189 -9.60 -14.57 -10.57
N ASP A 190 -9.87 -14.39 -11.87
CA ASP A 190 -9.82 -15.41 -12.91
C ASP A 190 -10.63 -16.67 -12.53
N GLN A 191 -11.87 -16.47 -12.04
CA GLN A 191 -12.71 -17.55 -11.52
C GLN A 191 -13.04 -18.65 -12.55
N TYR A 192 -13.01 -18.32 -13.85
CA TYR A 192 -13.31 -19.27 -14.93
C TYR A 192 -12.09 -20.04 -15.44
N ARG A 193 -10.90 -19.79 -14.90
CA ARG A 193 -9.75 -20.67 -15.15
C ARG A 193 -10.00 -22.01 -14.47
N LEU A 194 -10.00 -23.08 -15.26
CA LEU A 194 -10.14 -24.46 -14.79
C LEU A 194 -8.73 -25.03 -14.52
N PRO A 195 -8.23 -25.04 -13.28
CA PRO A 195 -6.96 -25.73 -12.97
C PRO A 195 -7.16 -27.25 -13.00
N SER A 196 -6.06 -27.99 -13.17
CA SER A 196 -6.03 -29.37 -12.67
C SER A 196 -6.05 -29.31 -11.14
N LEU A 197 -7.04 -29.94 -10.51
CA LEU A 197 -7.20 -29.96 -9.05
C LEU A 197 -6.22 -30.91 -8.35
N GLU A 198 -5.27 -31.50 -9.08
CA GLU A 198 -4.27 -32.42 -8.53
C GLU A 198 -3.22 -31.70 -7.69
N ASN A 199 -2.90 -30.44 -8.00
CA ASN A 199 -1.91 -29.63 -7.28
C ASN A 199 -2.43 -28.21 -7.04
N ASN A 200 -1.93 -27.59 -5.98
CA ASN A 200 -2.21 -26.17 -5.77
C ASN A 200 -1.50 -25.32 -6.84
N GLN A 201 -2.16 -24.25 -7.28
CA GLN A 201 -1.62 -23.29 -8.23
C GLN A 201 -1.79 -21.87 -7.67
N ALA A 202 -0.70 -21.08 -7.71
CA ALA A 202 -0.80 -19.64 -7.53
C ALA A 202 -1.25 -18.99 -8.84
N LEU A 203 -2.33 -18.22 -8.76
CA LEU A 203 -2.64 -17.23 -9.78
C LEU A 203 -1.97 -15.92 -9.37
N GLU A 204 -1.29 -15.31 -10.33
CA GLU A 204 -0.53 -14.10 -10.11
C GLU A 204 -0.69 -13.15 -11.29
N VAL A 205 -0.43 -11.87 -11.03
CA VAL A 205 -0.32 -10.85 -12.07
C VAL A 205 0.99 -10.09 -11.90
N THR A 206 1.54 -9.62 -13.02
CA THR A 206 2.79 -8.85 -13.02
C THR A 206 2.49 -7.39 -13.34
N THR A 207 3.07 -6.49 -12.56
CA THR A 207 3.11 -5.05 -12.82
C THR A 207 4.52 -4.62 -13.17
N LYS A 208 4.73 -3.33 -13.48
CA LYS A 208 6.08 -2.78 -13.71
C LYS A 208 7.04 -3.05 -12.55
N ASN A 209 6.52 -3.09 -11.33
CA ASN A 209 7.33 -3.06 -10.12
C ASN A 209 7.13 -4.28 -9.21
N TYR A 210 6.02 -5.01 -9.33
CA TYR A 210 5.58 -6.04 -8.38
C TYR A 210 4.91 -7.23 -9.05
N ASN A 211 5.08 -8.42 -8.46
CA ASN A 211 4.20 -9.56 -8.68
C ASN A 211 3.16 -9.58 -7.57
N ILE A 212 1.90 -9.76 -7.94
CA ILE A 212 0.76 -9.74 -7.03
C ILE A 212 0.17 -11.14 -6.99
N LEU A 213 0.18 -11.78 -5.83
CA LEU A 213 -0.53 -13.03 -5.63
C LEU A 213 -2.03 -12.74 -5.61
N THR A 214 -2.77 -13.20 -6.61
CA THR A 214 -4.21 -12.90 -6.70
C THR A 214 -5.08 -13.97 -6.06
N ARG A 215 -4.71 -15.24 -6.25
CA ARG A 215 -5.49 -16.37 -5.74
C ARG A 215 -4.59 -17.59 -5.58
N ILE A 216 -4.91 -18.47 -4.64
CA ILE A 216 -4.41 -19.85 -4.63
C ILE A 216 -5.60 -20.76 -4.89
N ILE A 217 -5.47 -21.68 -5.83
CA ILE A 217 -6.51 -22.66 -6.18
C ILE A 217 -5.94 -24.07 -5.99
N GLY A 218 -6.76 -25.01 -5.53
CA GLY A 218 -6.34 -26.38 -5.25
C GLY A 218 -7.04 -26.93 -4.01
N ASN A 219 -6.48 -27.98 -3.41
CA ASN A 219 -7.04 -28.66 -2.24
C ASN A 219 -5.98 -29.13 -1.22
N GLN A 220 -4.70 -28.79 -1.40
CA GLN A 220 -3.60 -29.25 -0.55
C GLN A 220 -3.04 -28.12 0.31
N GLU A 221 -3.60 -27.88 1.49
CA GLU A 221 -3.16 -26.77 2.36
C GLU A 221 -1.66 -26.83 2.73
N SER A 222 -1.08 -28.03 2.81
CA SER A 222 0.35 -28.24 3.11
C SER A 222 1.30 -27.61 2.09
N GLN A 223 0.86 -27.38 0.85
CA GLN A 223 1.68 -26.79 -0.22
C GLN A 223 1.65 -25.25 -0.24
N ILE A 224 0.83 -24.61 0.59
CA ILE A 224 0.65 -23.14 0.55
C ILE A 224 1.93 -22.39 0.92
N GLU A 225 2.65 -22.84 1.94
CA GLU A 225 3.90 -22.18 2.34
C GLU A 225 4.97 -22.29 1.25
N ASP A 226 5.08 -23.44 0.59
CA ASP A 226 6.02 -23.65 -0.52
C ASP A 226 5.72 -22.71 -1.69
N ILE A 227 4.44 -22.57 -2.06
CA ILE A 227 3.99 -21.65 -3.12
C ILE A 227 4.34 -20.20 -2.78
N LYS A 228 4.16 -19.79 -1.52
CA LYS A 228 4.48 -18.43 -1.08
C LYS A 228 5.99 -18.20 -1.05
N ALA A 229 6.75 -19.21 -0.64
CA ALA A 229 8.21 -19.16 -0.54
C ALA A 229 8.87 -19.10 -1.93
N GLU A 230 8.34 -19.82 -2.93
CA GLU A 230 8.89 -19.88 -4.28
C GLU A 230 9.11 -18.49 -4.91
N LYS A 231 8.16 -17.57 -4.69
CA LYS A 231 8.18 -16.22 -5.28
C LYS A 231 8.24 -15.08 -4.27
N ALA A 232 8.34 -15.39 -2.98
CA ALA A 232 8.41 -14.42 -1.90
C ALA A 232 7.39 -13.28 -2.02
N TYR A 233 6.12 -13.63 -2.26
CA TYR A 233 5.07 -12.64 -2.50
C TYR A 233 4.92 -11.67 -1.32
N ASN A 234 4.95 -10.37 -1.61
CA ASN A 234 4.77 -9.30 -0.63
C ASN A 234 3.49 -8.47 -0.86
N LEU A 235 2.79 -8.73 -1.97
CA LEU A 235 1.57 -8.04 -2.38
C LEU A 235 0.52 -9.06 -2.80
N THR A 236 -0.72 -8.82 -2.38
CA THR A 236 -1.89 -9.64 -2.72
C THR A 236 -3.14 -8.78 -2.88
N LEU A 237 -4.27 -9.38 -3.24
CA LEU A 237 -5.55 -8.69 -3.27
C LEU A 237 -6.02 -8.33 -1.87
N LEU A 238 -6.68 -7.18 -1.73
CA LEU A 238 -7.37 -6.80 -0.50
C LEU A 238 -8.29 -7.95 -0.06
N GLY A 239 -8.18 -8.41 1.18
CA GLY A 239 -8.96 -9.54 1.69
C GLY A 239 -8.26 -10.88 1.67
N ASN A 240 -7.18 -11.03 0.89
CA ASN A 240 -6.32 -12.20 1.01
C ASN A 240 -5.39 -12.07 2.22
N ASN A 241 -5.03 -13.21 2.83
CA ASN A 241 -4.11 -13.27 3.96
C ASN A 241 -2.83 -14.05 3.63
N LEU A 242 -1.75 -13.32 3.32
CA LEU A 242 -0.43 -13.92 3.03
C LEU A 242 0.15 -14.74 4.19
N ALA A 243 -0.26 -14.48 5.44
CA ALA A 243 0.17 -15.26 6.60
C ALA A 243 -0.66 -16.53 6.81
N SER A 244 -1.72 -16.74 6.04
CA SER A 244 -2.56 -17.93 6.16
C SER A 244 -1.96 -19.14 5.45
N SER A 245 -2.26 -20.30 6.00
CA SER A 245 -2.03 -21.62 5.40
C SER A 245 -3.33 -22.25 4.91
N SER A 246 -4.44 -21.50 4.82
CA SER A 246 -5.71 -22.00 4.31
C SER A 246 -6.03 -21.41 2.95
N ILE A 247 -6.52 -22.24 2.03
CA ILE A 247 -6.87 -21.85 0.64
C ILE A 247 -8.00 -20.80 0.65
N ASP A 248 -8.94 -20.91 1.58
CA ASP A 248 -10.11 -20.02 1.68
C ASP A 248 -9.72 -18.55 1.92
N ASP A 249 -8.58 -18.33 2.59
CA ASP A 249 -8.04 -17.00 2.84
C ASP A 249 -7.33 -16.39 1.61
N PHE A 250 -7.35 -17.06 0.46
CA PHE A 250 -6.87 -16.54 -0.83
C PHE A 250 -7.98 -16.44 -1.87
N GLN A 251 -9.25 -16.44 -1.46
CA GLN A 251 -10.43 -16.39 -2.36
C GLN A 251 -11.07 -14.99 -2.44
N SER A 252 -10.31 -13.91 -2.18
CA SER A 252 -10.86 -12.56 -2.20
C SER A 252 -11.53 -12.22 -3.53
N SER A 253 -12.67 -11.54 -3.43
CA SER A 253 -13.41 -10.99 -4.57
C SER A 253 -13.11 -9.51 -4.83
N ALA A 254 -11.95 -9.02 -4.39
CA ALA A 254 -11.44 -7.68 -4.66
C ALA A 254 -10.92 -7.53 -6.11
N SER A 255 -11.62 -8.16 -7.06
CA SER A 255 -11.36 -8.14 -8.49
C SER A 255 -12.67 -7.86 -9.22
N PHE A 256 -12.58 -7.05 -10.27
CA PHE A 256 -13.71 -6.62 -11.07
C PHE A 256 -13.41 -6.76 -12.56
N ARG A 257 -14.41 -7.17 -13.32
CA ARG A 257 -14.40 -7.10 -14.78
C ARG A 257 -15.37 -6.05 -15.24
N LEU A 258 -14.94 -5.26 -16.21
CA LEU A 258 -15.77 -4.30 -16.90
C LEU A 258 -15.68 -4.56 -18.38
N TYR A 259 -16.82 -4.76 -19.03
CA TYR A 259 -16.89 -4.97 -20.48
C TYR A 259 -18.19 -4.43 -21.05
N HIS A 260 -18.24 -4.22 -22.36
CA HIS A 260 -19.40 -3.66 -23.04
C HIS A 260 -20.03 -4.70 -23.94
N LEU A 261 -21.36 -4.66 -24.03
CA LEU A 261 -22.13 -5.44 -24.99
C LEU A 261 -22.59 -4.53 -26.15
N PRO A 262 -22.77 -5.05 -27.37
CA PRO A 262 -23.33 -4.28 -28.49
C PRO A 262 -24.70 -3.65 -28.17
N THR A 263 -25.46 -4.28 -27.28
CA THR A 263 -26.79 -3.86 -26.81
C THR A 263 -26.75 -2.74 -25.76
N LYS A 264 -25.56 -2.29 -25.31
CA LYS A 264 -25.37 -1.22 -24.32
C LYS A 264 -26.08 -1.46 -22.99
N VAL A 265 -25.88 -2.66 -22.42
CA VAL A 265 -26.42 -3.01 -21.11
C VAL A 265 -25.60 -2.33 -20.02
N HIS A 266 -26.26 -1.58 -19.14
CA HIS A 266 -25.66 -1.04 -17.92
C HIS A 266 -26.10 -1.87 -16.71
N LYS A 267 -25.26 -2.80 -16.25
CA LYS A 267 -25.62 -3.72 -15.17
C LYS A 267 -24.43 -4.11 -14.29
N TYR A 268 -24.67 -4.22 -12.98
CA TYR A 268 -23.69 -4.69 -12.02
C TYR A 268 -24.07 -6.06 -11.45
N TYR A 269 -23.16 -7.03 -11.58
CA TYR A 269 -23.25 -8.35 -10.97
C TYR A 269 -22.26 -8.43 -9.80
N ALA A 270 -22.78 -8.59 -8.58
CA ALA A 270 -21.94 -8.74 -7.39
C ALA A 270 -21.25 -10.11 -7.27
N ASN A 271 -21.60 -11.06 -8.14
CA ASN A 271 -20.99 -12.38 -8.26
C ASN A 271 -21.16 -12.94 -9.68
N THR A 272 -20.28 -13.87 -10.04
CA THR A 272 -20.24 -14.55 -11.35
C THR A 272 -21.43 -15.47 -11.61
N GLY A 273 -22.06 -16.03 -10.58
CA GLY A 273 -23.22 -16.92 -10.73
C GLY A 273 -24.44 -16.19 -11.30
N SER A 274 -24.65 -14.94 -10.87
CA SER A 274 -25.74 -14.09 -11.35
C SER A 274 -25.51 -13.61 -12.78
N GLU A 275 -24.26 -13.26 -13.12
CA GLU A 275 -23.86 -12.99 -14.51
C GLU A 275 -24.10 -14.21 -15.38
N ALA A 276 -23.64 -15.38 -14.93
CA ALA A 276 -23.75 -16.62 -15.68
C ALA A 276 -25.20 -17.02 -15.98
N GLY A 277 -26.06 -17.02 -14.96
CA GLY A 277 -27.46 -17.41 -15.11
C GLY A 277 -28.23 -16.52 -16.09
N GLU A 278 -27.90 -15.23 -16.16
CA GLU A 278 -28.60 -14.29 -17.04
C GLU A 278 -27.98 -14.14 -18.43
N LEU A 279 -26.64 -14.09 -18.52
CA LEU A 279 -25.95 -13.76 -19.76
C LEU A 279 -25.34 -14.97 -20.47
N LEU A 280 -24.88 -16.00 -19.73
CA LEU A 280 -24.31 -17.21 -20.33
C LEU A 280 -25.39 -18.23 -20.72
N GLY A 281 -26.55 -18.20 -20.09
CA GLY A 281 -27.62 -19.19 -20.30
C GLY A 281 -27.09 -20.62 -20.06
N ASN A 282 -27.38 -21.55 -21.00
CA ASN A 282 -26.89 -22.94 -20.94
C ASN A 282 -25.45 -23.11 -21.47
N SER A 283 -24.79 -22.04 -21.92
CA SER A 283 -23.40 -22.11 -22.41
C SER A 283 -22.46 -22.34 -21.23
N GLN A 284 -21.83 -23.51 -21.17
CA GLN A 284 -20.85 -23.83 -20.13
C GLN A 284 -19.44 -23.24 -20.40
N ASN A 285 -19.25 -22.51 -21.51
CA ASN A 285 -17.96 -21.97 -21.89
C ASN A 285 -17.96 -20.44 -21.87
N TYR A 286 -17.43 -19.87 -20.77
CA TYR A 286 -17.30 -18.42 -20.58
C TYR A 286 -16.41 -17.76 -21.64
N GLN A 287 -15.33 -18.43 -22.03
CA GLN A 287 -14.40 -17.91 -23.03
C GLN A 287 -15.12 -17.72 -24.38
N ASN A 288 -15.89 -18.72 -24.81
CA ASN A 288 -16.65 -18.63 -26.06
C ASN A 288 -17.69 -17.51 -26.00
N TYR A 289 -18.43 -17.39 -24.89
CA TYR A 289 -19.36 -16.28 -24.69
C TYR A 289 -18.65 -14.92 -24.82
N TYR A 290 -17.53 -14.75 -24.12
CA TYR A 290 -16.82 -13.48 -24.10
C TYR A 290 -16.33 -13.09 -25.50
N GLN A 291 -15.72 -14.04 -26.22
CA GLN A 291 -15.19 -13.80 -27.58
C GLN A 291 -16.28 -13.49 -28.61
N THR A 292 -17.49 -14.02 -28.45
CA THR A 292 -18.59 -13.88 -29.42
C THR A 292 -19.54 -12.73 -29.11
N THR A 293 -19.67 -12.35 -27.83
CA THR A 293 -20.74 -11.46 -27.37
C THR A 293 -20.22 -10.09 -26.92
N VAL A 294 -18.99 -10.01 -26.38
CA VAL A 294 -18.42 -8.76 -25.90
C VAL A 294 -18.00 -7.88 -27.08
N ASP A 295 -18.33 -6.59 -27.01
CA ASP A 295 -17.91 -5.60 -28.00
C ASP A 295 -16.40 -5.32 -27.86
N SER A 296 -15.60 -6.01 -28.66
CA SER A 296 -14.15 -5.87 -28.69
C SER A 296 -13.65 -4.50 -29.16
N LYS A 297 -14.52 -3.63 -29.69
CA LYS A 297 -14.17 -2.25 -30.09
C LYS A 297 -14.28 -1.27 -28.93
N LYS A 298 -14.95 -1.65 -27.84
CA LYS A 298 -15.11 -0.85 -26.64
C LYS A 298 -14.04 -1.23 -25.62
N ALA A 299 -13.83 -0.33 -24.66
CA ALA A 299 -12.89 -0.58 -23.58
C ALA A 299 -13.39 -1.74 -22.70
N SER A 300 -12.47 -2.61 -22.31
CA SER A 300 -12.71 -3.64 -21.31
C SER A 300 -11.55 -3.67 -20.33
N TYR A 301 -11.85 -3.96 -19.07
CA TYR A 301 -10.90 -3.87 -17.98
C TYR A 301 -11.01 -5.06 -17.05
N GLN A 302 -9.85 -5.49 -16.52
CA GLN A 302 -9.79 -6.24 -15.27
C GLN A 302 -9.13 -5.34 -14.24
N ILE A 303 -9.81 -5.15 -13.11
CA ILE A 303 -9.43 -4.21 -12.07
C ILE A 303 -9.25 -4.99 -10.79
N ILE A 304 -8.18 -4.72 -10.06
CA ILE A 304 -7.89 -5.39 -8.79
C ILE A 304 -7.52 -4.37 -7.71
N LEU A 305 -7.95 -4.62 -6.48
CA LEU A 305 -7.60 -3.80 -5.32
C LEU A 305 -6.44 -4.47 -4.57
N GLY A 306 -5.27 -3.83 -4.57
CA GLY A 306 -4.08 -4.35 -3.90
C GLY A 306 -4.04 -4.03 -2.41
N THR A 307 -3.47 -4.92 -1.60
CA THR A 307 -3.23 -4.67 -0.18
C THR A 307 -2.23 -3.55 0.11
N ASN A 308 -1.61 -2.94 -0.90
CA ASN A 308 -0.77 -1.75 -0.74
C ASN A 308 -1.55 -0.42 -0.92
N GLY A 309 -2.87 -0.48 -1.09
CA GLY A 309 -3.70 0.71 -1.32
C GLY A 309 -3.79 1.14 -2.77
N THR A 310 -3.14 0.41 -3.69
CA THR A 310 -3.16 0.73 -5.11
C THR A 310 -4.22 -0.08 -5.84
N VAL A 311 -4.99 0.58 -6.70
CA VAL A 311 -5.83 -0.06 -7.70
C VAL A 311 -4.99 -0.36 -8.93
N TYR A 312 -5.02 -1.60 -9.39
CA TYR A 312 -4.37 -2.00 -10.63
C TYR A 312 -5.40 -2.35 -11.68
N LEU A 313 -5.01 -2.15 -12.93
CA LEU A 313 -5.84 -2.21 -14.12
C LEU A 313 -5.10 -2.93 -15.24
N GLN A 314 -5.77 -3.87 -15.89
CA GLN A 314 -5.41 -4.41 -17.20
C GLN A 314 -6.38 -3.86 -18.25
N ASP A 315 -5.86 -3.23 -19.31
CA ASP A 315 -6.65 -2.84 -20.48
C ASP A 315 -6.93 -4.06 -21.37
N LYS A 316 -8.06 -4.04 -22.09
CA LYS A 316 -8.46 -5.06 -23.05
C LYS A 316 -8.50 -6.44 -22.39
N PHE A 317 -9.21 -6.53 -21.27
CA PHE A 317 -9.42 -7.81 -20.60
C PHE A 317 -9.95 -8.86 -21.59
N GLN A 318 -9.31 -10.03 -21.55
CA GLN A 318 -9.77 -11.25 -22.20
C GLN A 318 -9.67 -12.40 -21.19
N PRO A 319 -10.67 -13.29 -21.14
CA PRO A 319 -10.58 -14.52 -20.36
C PRO A 319 -9.35 -15.31 -20.80
N ASN A 320 -8.62 -15.84 -19.83
CA ASN A 320 -7.25 -16.29 -19.99
C ASN A 320 -7.11 -17.39 -21.07
N THR A 321 -6.53 -17.06 -22.23
CA THR A 321 -6.18 -18.00 -23.31
C THR A 321 -4.68 -18.17 -23.51
N SER A 322 -3.87 -17.48 -22.71
CA SER A 322 -2.41 -17.40 -22.89
C SER A 322 -1.68 -18.01 -21.70
N SER A 323 -0.50 -18.58 -21.97
CA SER A 323 0.45 -18.98 -20.93
C SER A 323 1.22 -17.80 -20.32
N GLU A 324 1.13 -16.61 -20.93
CA GLU A 324 1.76 -15.39 -20.39
C GLU A 324 0.97 -14.83 -19.20
N LEU A 325 1.68 -14.39 -18.17
CA LEU A 325 1.07 -13.70 -17.04
C LEU A 325 0.41 -12.39 -17.49
N PRO A 326 -0.81 -12.09 -16.99
CA PRO A 326 -1.48 -10.85 -17.35
C PRO A 326 -0.71 -9.65 -16.77
N LYS A 327 -0.53 -8.63 -17.61
CA LYS A 327 0.21 -7.41 -17.28
C LYS A 327 -0.74 -6.32 -16.81
N PHE A 328 -0.52 -5.86 -15.59
CA PHE A 328 -1.29 -4.81 -14.96
C PHE A 328 -0.47 -3.52 -14.83
N LYS A 329 -1.15 -2.38 -14.93
CA LYS A 329 -0.62 -1.05 -14.63
C LYS A 329 -1.41 -0.43 -13.48
N GLU A 330 -0.90 0.64 -12.90
CA GLU A 330 -1.67 1.45 -11.96
C GLU A 330 -2.90 2.04 -12.67
N ALA A 331 -4.05 1.97 -11.99
CA ALA A 331 -5.28 2.55 -12.50
C ALA A 331 -5.26 4.09 -12.46
N PRO A 332 -6.13 4.77 -13.23
CA PRO A 332 -6.23 6.22 -13.23
C PRO A 332 -6.50 6.81 -11.83
N GLN A 333 -6.12 8.08 -11.65
CA GLN A 333 -6.10 8.73 -10.33
C GLN A 333 -7.46 8.73 -9.62
N ASP A 334 -8.56 8.85 -10.36
CA ASP A 334 -9.90 8.83 -9.79
C ASP A 334 -10.28 7.46 -9.20
N MET A 335 -9.85 6.34 -9.80
CA MET A 335 -9.97 5.01 -9.21
C MET A 335 -9.12 4.90 -7.94
N GLN A 336 -7.89 5.44 -7.96
CA GLN A 336 -7.03 5.47 -6.77
C GLN A 336 -7.71 6.26 -5.64
N ASP A 337 -8.19 7.47 -5.94
CA ASP A 337 -8.83 8.36 -4.98
C ASP A 337 -10.10 7.73 -4.39
N ALA A 338 -10.90 7.03 -5.20
CA ALA A 338 -12.08 6.32 -4.73
C ALA A 338 -11.72 5.19 -3.76
N TYR A 339 -10.69 4.41 -4.09
CA TYR A 339 -10.23 3.35 -3.21
C TYR A 339 -9.64 3.88 -1.90
N HIS A 340 -8.79 4.91 -1.97
CA HIS A 340 -8.20 5.55 -0.79
C HIS A 340 -9.27 6.12 0.14
N LYS A 341 -10.29 6.82 -0.38
CA LYS A 341 -11.41 7.31 0.44
C LYS A 341 -12.14 6.21 1.20
N LEU A 342 -12.30 5.03 0.59
CA LEU A 342 -12.93 3.88 1.24
C LEU A 342 -12.01 3.29 2.32
N LEU A 343 -10.71 3.19 2.06
CA LEU A 343 -9.75 2.75 3.06
C LEU A 343 -9.71 3.70 4.26
N GLU A 344 -9.74 5.02 4.03
CA GLU A 344 -9.82 6.04 5.08
C GLU A 344 -11.10 5.89 5.91
N LYS A 345 -12.26 5.84 5.24
CA LYS A 345 -13.57 5.66 5.90
C LYS A 345 -13.56 4.45 6.83
N PHE A 346 -13.22 3.27 6.32
CA PHE A 346 -13.34 2.01 7.06
C PHE A 346 -12.14 1.70 7.97
N SER A 347 -11.07 2.49 7.93
CA SER A 347 -9.99 2.43 8.91
C SER A 347 -10.24 3.34 10.13
N SER A 348 -11.04 4.40 9.95
CA SER A 348 -11.43 5.36 11.00
C SER A 348 -12.61 4.92 11.88
N GLU A 349 -13.42 3.95 11.46
CA GLU A 349 -14.59 3.43 12.22
C GLU A 349 -14.22 2.61 13.48
N LYS A 350 -13.01 2.78 14.03
CA LYS A 350 -12.49 2.04 15.19
C LYS A 350 -12.78 2.65 16.56
N GLU A 351 -13.51 3.76 16.64
CA GLU A 351 -13.76 4.47 17.92
C GLU A 351 -15.25 4.72 18.24
N GLN A 352 -16.08 3.66 18.23
CA GLN A 352 -17.35 3.69 18.95
C GLN A 352 -17.56 2.43 19.79
#